data_AF-A0A0D9XM83-F1
#
_entry.id   AF-A0A0D9XM83-F1
#
_cell.length_a   1.000
_cell.length_b   1.000
_cell.length_c   1.000
_cell.angle_alpha   90.00
_cell.angle_beta   90.00
_cell.angle_gamma   90.00
#
_symmetry.space_group_name_H-M   'P 1'
#
loop_
_entity.id
_entity.type
_entity.pdbx_description
1 polymer ?
#
loop_
_entity_poly.entity_id
_entity_poly.type
_entity_poly.pdbx_seq_one_letter_code
_entity_poly.pdbx_strand_id
1 'polypeptide(L)'
;MAGRLTAVGSRILGGQGAAARAAASALRHRAGMGLPVGRHIVPDKPLPTNDELVWDNGTPFPEPCIDRLAPHIGKYEALAWLCGGLGFFATLGVAAALNDKASKIPYTPKVYPFDNLREELGDRP
;
A
#
# COMPACT_ATOMS: atom_id res chain seq x y z
N MET A 1 20.12 -34.06 -15.40
CA MET A 1 19.00 -33.12 -15.60
C MET A 1 18.78 -32.26 -14.34
N ALA A 2 19.64 -31.28 -14.07
CA ALA A 2 19.55 -30.42 -12.87
C ALA A 2 19.78 -28.92 -13.14
N GLY A 3 19.99 -28.53 -14.40
CA GLY A 3 20.34 -27.14 -14.78
C GLY A 3 19.18 -26.30 -15.33
N ARG A 4 17.97 -26.87 -15.49
CA ARG A 4 16.83 -26.15 -16.09
C ARG A 4 15.92 -25.44 -15.08
N LEU A 5 16.00 -25.78 -13.79
CA LEU A 5 15.20 -25.14 -12.74
C LEU A 5 15.84 -23.86 -12.17
N THR A 6 17.16 -23.71 -12.30
CA THR A 6 17.90 -22.56 -11.74
C THR A 6 17.78 -21.29 -12.60
N ALA A 7 17.41 -21.43 -13.88
CA ALA A 7 17.27 -20.29 -14.80
C ALA A 7 15.95 -19.52 -14.65
N VAL A 8 14.92 -20.13 -14.04
CA VAL A 8 13.63 -19.46 -13.78
C VAL A 8 13.70 -18.60 -12.51
N GLY A 9 14.45 -19.05 -11.49
CA GLY A 9 14.63 -18.32 -10.24
C GLY A 9 15.40 -17.00 -10.38
N SER A 10 16.35 -16.92 -11.31
CA SER A 10 17.13 -15.68 -11.53
C SER A 10 16.36 -14.57 -12.23
N ARG A 11 15.30 -14.90 -12.99
CA ARG A 11 14.43 -13.91 -13.65
C ARG A 11 13.46 -13.23 -12.68
N ILE A 12 13.13 -13.87 -11.57
CA ILE A 12 12.18 -13.34 -10.56
C ILE A 12 12.92 -12.45 -9.54
N LEU A 13 14.15 -12.79 -9.16
CA LEU A 13 14.90 -12.02 -8.17
C LEU A 13 15.55 -10.73 -8.70
N GLY A 14 15.83 -10.62 -10.01
CA GLY A 14 16.45 -9.42 -10.61
C GLY A 14 15.49 -8.30 -11.01
N GLY A 15 14.17 -8.49 -10.89
CA GLY A 15 13.15 -7.60 -11.46
C GLY A 15 12.61 -6.50 -10.55
N GLN A 16 13.04 -6.44 -9.28
CA GLN A 16 12.39 -5.59 -8.27
C GLN A 16 12.46 -4.08 -8.59
N GLY A 17 13.52 -3.62 -9.27
CA GLY A 17 13.66 -2.20 -9.63
C GLY A 17 12.78 -1.73 -10.80
N ALA A 18 12.33 -2.63 -11.68
CA ALA A 18 11.41 -2.30 -12.77
C ALA A 18 9.95 -2.46 -12.34
N ALA A 19 9.65 -3.50 -11.56
CA ALA A 19 8.32 -3.71 -10.98
C ALA A 19 7.96 -2.62 -9.96
N ALA A 20 8.90 -2.17 -9.13
CA ALA A 20 8.65 -1.07 -8.18
C ALA A 20 8.47 0.29 -8.87
N ARG A 21 9.21 0.56 -9.97
CA ARG A 21 9.02 1.77 -10.78
C ARG A 21 7.72 1.73 -11.58
N ALA A 22 7.34 0.57 -12.12
CA ALA A 22 6.06 0.36 -12.78
C ALA A 22 4.90 0.48 -11.78
N ALA A 23 5.05 -0.06 -10.56
CA ALA A 23 4.08 0.09 -9.50
C ALA A 23 3.96 1.56 -9.06
N ALA A 24 5.06 2.28 -8.87
CA ALA A 24 5.02 3.70 -8.50
C ALA A 24 4.45 4.61 -9.60
N SER A 25 4.69 4.30 -10.88
CA SER A 25 4.10 5.00 -12.04
C SER A 25 2.60 4.69 -12.17
N ALA A 26 2.23 3.41 -12.07
CA ALA A 26 0.84 2.97 -12.09
C ALA A 26 0.05 3.49 -10.88
N LEU A 27 0.68 3.61 -9.71
CA LEU A 27 0.06 4.17 -8.52
C LEU A 27 -0.28 5.65 -8.73
N ARG A 28 0.59 6.44 -9.38
CA ARG A 28 0.27 7.84 -9.72
C ARG A 28 -0.88 7.98 -10.72
N HIS A 29 -1.01 7.03 -11.66
CA HIS A 29 -2.11 7.03 -12.62
C HIS A 29 -3.43 6.46 -12.08
N ARG A 30 -3.39 5.63 -11.03
CA ARG A 30 -4.57 4.89 -10.52
C ARG A 30 -4.99 5.27 -9.09
N ALA A 31 -4.19 6.03 -8.34
CA ALA A 31 -4.49 6.38 -6.95
C ALA A 31 -5.58 7.45 -6.76
N GLY A 32 -6.30 7.87 -7.81
CA GLY A 32 -7.34 8.92 -7.70
C GLY A 32 -6.80 10.31 -7.32
N MET A 33 -5.50 10.43 -7.04
CA MET A 33 -4.76 11.67 -6.87
C MET A 33 -4.45 12.22 -8.26
N GLY A 34 -5.50 12.66 -8.96
CA GLY A 34 -5.40 13.22 -10.30
C GLY A 34 -4.30 14.30 -10.37
N LEU A 35 -3.59 14.34 -11.49
CA LEU A 35 -2.78 15.50 -11.86
C LEU A 35 -3.62 16.78 -11.71
N PRO A 36 -3.01 17.95 -11.43
CA PRO A 36 -3.75 19.20 -11.38
C PRO A 36 -4.62 19.32 -12.63
N VAL A 37 -5.94 19.31 -12.42
CA VAL A 37 -6.91 19.26 -13.51
C VAL A 37 -6.68 20.50 -14.37
N GLY A 38 -6.38 20.29 -15.65
CA GLY A 38 -6.25 21.38 -16.61
C GLY A 38 -7.52 22.24 -16.60
N ARG A 39 -7.41 23.48 -17.09
CA ARG A 39 -8.61 24.32 -17.25
C ARG A 39 -9.65 23.56 -18.06
N HIS A 40 -10.90 23.60 -17.60
CA HIS A 40 -12.04 22.99 -18.25
C HIS A 40 -12.09 23.43 -19.73
N ILE A 41 -12.13 22.47 -20.64
CA ILE A 41 -12.17 22.72 -22.09
C ILE A 41 -13.48 23.47 -22.39
N VAL A 42 -13.40 24.56 -23.16
CA VAL A 42 -14.61 25.30 -23.56
C VAL A 42 -15.39 24.42 -24.54
N PRO A 43 -16.67 24.10 -24.28
CA PRO A 43 -17.41 23.20 -25.17
C PRO A 43 -17.65 23.85 -26.54
N ASP A 44 -17.17 23.21 -27.60
CA ASP A 44 -17.45 23.62 -28.99
C ASP A 44 -18.86 23.19 -29.45
N LYS A 45 -19.50 22.30 -28.69
CA LYS A 45 -20.82 21.72 -28.95
C LYS A 45 -21.69 21.78 -27.69
N PRO A 46 -23.03 21.87 -27.81
CA PRO A 46 -23.92 21.78 -26.66
C PRO A 46 -23.69 20.47 -25.91
N LEU A 47 -23.46 20.58 -24.61
CA LEU A 47 -23.21 19.42 -23.75
C LEU A 47 -24.52 18.68 -23.46
N PRO A 48 -24.47 17.35 -23.30
CA PRO A 48 -25.59 16.59 -22.76
C PRO A 48 -26.00 17.13 -21.39
N THR A 49 -27.30 17.08 -21.06
CA THR A 49 -27.82 17.58 -19.77
C THR A 49 -27.18 16.92 -18.54
N ASN A 50 -26.66 15.69 -18.70
CA ASN A 50 -26.02 14.92 -17.63
C ASN A 50 -24.49 14.86 -17.76
N ASP A 51 -23.86 15.79 -18.48
CA ASP A 51 -22.40 15.81 -18.68
C ASP A 51 -21.63 15.92 -17.34
N GLU A 52 -22.23 16.59 -16.36
CA GLU A 52 -21.76 16.67 -14.97
C GLU A 52 -21.68 15.32 -14.23
N LEU A 53 -22.42 14.29 -14.69
CA LEU A 53 -22.43 12.95 -14.10
C LEU A 53 -21.42 12.01 -14.77
N VAL A 54 -20.66 12.54 -15.74
CA VAL A 54 -19.67 11.83 -16.50
C VAL A 54 -18.31 12.43 -16.15
N TRP A 55 -17.44 11.61 -15.56
CA TRP A 55 -16.06 11.99 -15.33
C TRP A 55 -15.30 11.94 -16.66
N ASP A 56 -15.09 13.11 -17.25
CA ASP A 56 -14.22 13.27 -18.42
C ASP A 56 -12.75 13.38 -17.97
N ASN A 57 -12.02 12.26 -18.07
CA ASN A 57 -10.58 12.20 -17.87
C ASN A 57 -9.78 12.33 -19.19
N GLY A 58 -10.44 12.74 -20.29
CA GLY A 58 -9.83 12.83 -21.62
C GLY A 58 -9.63 11.48 -22.32
N THR A 59 -10.19 10.38 -21.78
CA THR A 59 -10.16 9.08 -22.45
C THR A 59 -11.38 8.89 -23.36
N PRO A 60 -11.31 8.03 -24.40
CA PRO A 60 -12.46 7.75 -25.27
C PRO A 60 -13.66 7.10 -24.57
N PHE A 61 -13.47 6.61 -23.34
CA PHE A 61 -14.49 5.93 -22.53
C PHE A 61 -14.64 6.67 -21.20
N PRO A 62 -15.38 7.79 -21.18
CA PRO A 62 -15.56 8.55 -19.97
C PRO A 62 -16.39 7.74 -18.96
N GLU A 63 -15.95 7.73 -17.72
CA GLU A 63 -16.54 6.90 -16.66
C GLU A 63 -17.67 7.67 -15.96
N PRO A 64 -18.68 6.99 -15.41
CA PRO A 64 -19.65 7.69 -14.57
C PRO A 64 -18.98 8.23 -13.30
N CYS A 65 -19.45 9.38 -12.80
CA CYS A 65 -18.96 9.98 -11.57
C CYS A 65 -18.98 8.98 -10.39
N ILE A 66 -18.08 9.19 -9.43
CA ILE A 66 -17.80 8.23 -8.33
C ILE A 66 -19.06 7.85 -7.54
N ASP A 67 -20.03 8.76 -7.48
CA ASP A 67 -21.35 8.58 -6.85
C ASP A 67 -22.15 7.41 -7.43
N ARG A 68 -21.83 7.02 -8.67
CA ARG A 68 -22.50 5.94 -9.41
C ARG A 68 -21.64 4.68 -9.52
N LEU A 69 -20.36 4.76 -9.16
CA LEU A 69 -19.38 3.67 -9.31
C LEU A 69 -19.37 2.73 -8.10
N ALA A 70 -19.51 3.27 -6.89
CA ALA A 70 -19.58 2.48 -5.67
C ALA A 70 -21.02 2.40 -5.17
N PRO A 71 -21.59 1.19 -4.95
CA PRO A 71 -22.81 1.08 -4.17
C PRO A 71 -22.56 1.72 -2.80
N HIS A 72 -23.51 2.53 -2.31
CA HIS A 72 -23.37 3.18 -1.01
C HIS A 72 -23.23 2.12 0.08
N ILE A 73 -22.01 1.95 0.59
CA ILE A 73 -21.74 1.11 1.75
C ILE A 73 -22.31 1.85 2.96
N GLY A 74 -23.18 1.20 3.73
CA GLY A 74 -23.78 1.81 4.91
C GLY A 74 -22.71 2.20 5.94
N LYS A 75 -22.92 3.29 6.71
CA LYS A 75 -21.96 3.75 7.73
C LYS A 75 -21.53 2.65 8.73
N TYR A 76 -22.46 1.77 9.10
CA TYR A 76 -22.18 0.67 10.01
C TYR A 76 -21.50 -0.52 9.33
N GLU A 77 -21.77 -0.73 8.05
CA GLU A 77 -21.08 -1.74 7.25
C GLU A 77 -19.63 -1.34 7.04
N ALA A 78 -19.38 -0.08 6.68
CA ALA A 78 -18.03 0.48 6.57
C ALA A 78 -17.28 0.39 7.91
N LEU A 79 -17.93 0.72 9.02
CA LEU A 79 -17.36 0.57 10.35
C LEU A 79 -17.03 -0.90 10.68
N ALA A 80 -17.92 -1.84 10.32
CA ALA A 80 -17.69 -3.27 10.53
C ALA A 80 -16.47 -3.76 9.74
N TRP A 81 -16.30 -3.34 8.48
CA TRP A 81 -15.12 -3.66 7.67
C TRP A 81 -13.83 -3.09 8.27
N LEU A 82 -13.87 -1.84 8.75
CA LEU A 82 -12.73 -1.21 9.41
C LEU A 82 -12.35 -1.94 10.70
N CYS A 83 -13.31 -2.16 11.59
CA CYS A 83 -13.10 -2.85 12.86
C CYS A 83 -12.68 -4.31 12.64
N GLY A 84 -13.26 -5.00 11.67
CA GLY A 84 -12.91 -6.37 11.32
C GLY A 84 -11.47 -6.48 10.80
N GLY A 85 -11.08 -5.61 9.87
CA GLY A 85 -9.72 -5.55 9.34
C GLY A 85 -8.68 -5.24 10.42
N LEU A 86 -8.91 -4.20 11.22
CA LEU A 86 -8.00 -3.82 12.30
C LEU A 86 -7.95 -4.89 13.40
N GLY A 87 -9.10 -5.47 13.77
CA GLY A 87 -9.19 -6.55 14.75
C GLY A 87 -8.43 -7.81 14.32
N PHE A 88 -8.48 -8.17 13.04
CA PHE A 88 -7.70 -9.28 12.50
C PHE A 88 -6.19 -9.05 12.64
N PHE A 89 -5.69 -7.86 12.29
CA PHE A 89 -4.25 -7.59 12.43
C PHE A 89 -3.82 -7.48 13.90
N ALA A 90 -4.65 -6.90 14.77
CA ALA A 90 -4.38 -6.84 16.21
C ALA A 90 -4.29 -8.25 16.82
N THR A 91 -5.23 -9.13 16.48
CA THR A 91 -5.22 -10.52 16.97
C THR A 91 -4.03 -11.32 16.45
N LEU A 92 -3.64 -11.16 15.18
CA LEU A 92 -2.40 -11.73 14.65
C LEU A 92 -1.15 -11.23 15.38
N GLY A 93 -1.08 -9.93 15.66
CA GLY A 93 0.04 -9.34 16.40
C GLY A 93 0.16 -9.90 17.83
N VAL A 94 -0.95 -10.02 18.54
CA VAL A 94 -0.98 -10.62 19.88
C VAL A 94 -0.59 -12.09 19.82
N ALA A 95 -1.13 -12.86 18.86
CA ALA A 95 -0.77 -14.27 18.70
C ALA A 95 0.74 -14.45 18.42
N ALA A 96 1.32 -13.58 17.59
CA ALA A 96 2.76 -13.58 17.34
C ALA A 96 3.57 -13.28 18.62
N ALA A 97 3.17 -12.26 19.38
CA ALA A 97 3.85 -11.89 20.63
C ALA A 97 3.76 -13.00 21.70
N LEU A 98 2.62 -13.69 21.81
CA LEU A 98 2.47 -14.83 22.74
C LEU A 98 3.30 -16.05 22.31
N ASN A 99 3.55 -16.18 21.01
CA ASN A 99 4.39 -17.23 20.45
C ASN A 99 5.89 -16.89 20.52
N ASP A 100 6.26 -15.62 20.63
CA ASP A 100 7.64 -15.13 20.73
C ASP A 100 8.18 -15.33 22.15
N LYS A 101 8.66 -16.55 22.42
CA LYS A 101 9.29 -16.90 23.70
C LYS A 101 10.79 -16.71 23.60
N ALA A 102 11.39 -16.14 24.65
CA ALA A 102 12.85 -15.97 24.77
C ALA A 102 13.65 -17.28 24.55
N SER A 103 13.06 -18.44 24.85
CA SER A 103 13.68 -19.76 24.62
C SER A 103 13.83 -20.15 23.14
N LYS A 104 13.16 -19.45 22.21
CA LYS A 104 13.27 -19.71 20.76
C LYS A 104 14.42 -18.97 20.09
N ILE A 105 15.08 -18.08 20.82
CA ILE A 105 16.22 -17.30 20.32
C ILE A 105 17.50 -18.09 20.63
N PRO A 106 18.25 -18.59 19.63
CA PRO A 106 19.38 -19.48 19.84
C PRO A 106 20.68 -18.74 20.25
N TYR A 107 20.60 -17.45 20.55
CA TYR A 107 21.73 -16.61 20.89
C TYR A 107 21.40 -15.75 22.11
N THR A 108 22.42 -15.42 22.89
CA THR A 108 22.28 -14.50 24.02
C THR A 108 22.18 -13.05 23.52
N PRO A 109 21.50 -12.17 24.27
CA PRO A 109 21.51 -10.74 23.98
C PRO A 109 22.94 -10.20 23.88
N LYS A 110 23.13 -9.19 23.03
CA LYS A 110 24.44 -8.58 22.82
C LYS A 110 24.84 -7.79 24.07
N VAL A 111 26.01 -8.14 24.63
CA VAL A 111 26.63 -7.44 25.75
C VAL A 111 27.80 -6.62 25.21
N TYR A 112 27.92 -5.37 25.66
CA TYR A 112 29.02 -4.50 25.26
C TYR A 112 30.01 -4.26 26.43
N PRO A 113 31.31 -4.04 26.14
CA PRO A 113 32.28 -3.61 27.14
C PRO A 113 31.91 -2.25 27.78
N PHE A 114 32.59 -1.89 28.89
CA PHE A 114 32.41 -0.60 29.58
C PHE A 114 30.97 -0.35 30.05
N ASP A 115 30.44 -1.25 30.89
CA ASP A 115 29.09 -1.15 31.44
C ASP A 115 28.00 -0.95 30.35
N ASN A 116 28.02 -1.82 29.33
CA ASN A 116 27.15 -1.70 28.15
C ASN A 116 27.20 -0.34 27.44
N LEU A 117 28.37 0.32 27.44
CA LEU A 117 28.58 1.64 26.82
C LEU A 117 27.65 2.72 27.40
N ARG A 118 27.22 2.58 28.66
CA ARG A 118 26.23 3.46 29.30
C ARG A 118 26.63 4.95 29.21
N GLU A 119 27.88 5.26 29.50
CA GLU A 119 28.43 6.63 29.37
C GLU A 119 28.46 7.11 27.90
N GLU A 120 28.87 6.24 26.97
CA GLU A 120 28.95 6.56 25.53
C GLU A 120 27.57 6.74 24.87
N LEU A 121 26.54 6.09 25.42
CA LEU A 121 25.13 6.27 25.02
C LEU A 121 24.47 7.51 25.66
N GLY A 122 25.23 8.30 26.43
CA GLY A 122 24.78 9.58 26.97
C GLY A 122 24.16 9.50 28.36
N ASP A 123 24.39 8.42 29.11
CA ASP A 123 24.13 8.43 30.54
C ASP A 123 25.15 9.33 31.26
N ARG A 124 24.78 9.84 32.44
CA ARG A 124 25.64 10.76 33.19
C ARG A 124 26.81 9.99 33.84
N PRO A 125 28.01 10.62 33.88
CA PRO A 125 29.18 10.07 34.56
C PRO A 125 28.95 9.95 36.08
#